data_AF-A0A367B2K3-F1
#
_entry.id   AF-A0A367B2K3-F1
#
_cell.length_a   1.000
_cell.length_b   1.000
_cell.length_c   1.000
_cell.angle_alpha   90.00
_cell.angle_beta   90.00
_cell.angle_gamma   90.00
#
_symmetry.space_group_name_H-M   'P 1'
#
loop_
_entity.id
_entity.type
_entity.pdbx_description
1 polymer ?
#
loop_
_entity_poly.entity_id
_entity_poly.type
_entity_poly.pdbx_seq_one_letter_code
_entity_poly.pdbx_strand_id
1 'polypeptide(L)' 'MAELPDEDVLVLPPMPLATGRLLEPEDDGPPVRITKLEFVISTEDGGELRIPLVHRHGAWWAP' A
#
# COMPACT_ATOMS: atom_id res chain seq x y z
N MET A 1 -29.84 10.48 -3.85
CA MET A 1 -28.51 9.88 -3.62
C MET A 1 -28.48 9.57 -2.14
N ALA A 2 -28.32 8.31 -1.75
CA ALA A 2 -28.10 7.99 -0.34
C ALA A 2 -26.67 8.40 0.00
N GLU A 3 -26.49 9.18 1.06
CA GLU A 3 -25.16 9.38 1.65
C GLU A 3 -24.70 8.01 2.13
N LEU A 4 -23.53 7.58 1.63
CA LEU A 4 -22.83 6.46 2.25
C LEU A 4 -22.39 6.93 3.63
N PRO A 5 -22.52 6.09 4.68
CA PRO A 5 -21.93 6.42 5.97
C PRO A 5 -20.43 6.65 5.77
N ASP A 6 -19.86 7.66 6.44
CA ASP A 6 -18.43 8.02 6.31
C ASP A 6 -17.48 6.83 6.58
N GLU A 7 -17.98 5.82 7.29
CA GLU A 7 -17.32 4.55 7.60
C GLU A 7 -17.04 3.69 6.36
N ASP A 8 -17.78 3.88 5.27
CA ASP A 8 -17.64 3.13 4.01
C ASP A 8 -16.63 3.77 3.04
N VAL A 9 -16.06 4.93 3.38
CA VAL A 9 -15.04 5.61 2.57
C VAL A 9 -13.65 5.11 2.97
N LEU A 10 -12.85 4.68 1.99
CA LEU A 10 -11.47 4.26 2.24
C LEU A 10 -10.64 5.42 2.81
N VAL A 11 -10.13 5.25 4.03
CA VAL A 11 -9.17 6.16 4.67
C VAL A 11 -7.89 5.39 4.97
N LEU A 12 -6.76 5.94 4.52
CA LEU A 12 -5.44 5.39 4.90
C LEU A 12 -5.08 5.88 6.31
N PRO A 13 -4.69 4.97 7.23
CA PRO A 13 -4.42 5.36 8.60
C PRO A 13 -3.14 6.22 8.68
N PRO A 14 -3.02 7.08 9.70
CA PRO A 14 -1.84 7.92 9.93
C PRO A 14 -0.67 7.14 10.55
N MET A 15 -0.44 5.91 10.11
CA MET A 15 0.61 5.01 10.57
C MET A 15 1.26 4.28 9.37
N PRO A 16 2.42 3.63 9.54
CA PRO A 16 3.01 2.88 8.44
C PRO A 16 2.11 1.73 7.98
N LEU A 17 2.06 1.51 6.67
CA LEU A 17 1.30 0.41 6.06
C LEU A 17 2.16 -0.84 5.85
N ALA A 18 3.49 -0.68 5.77
CA ALA A 18 4.45 -1.78 5.72
C ALA A 18 5.79 -1.35 6.34
N THR A 19 6.64 -2.31 6.68
CA THR A 19 7.99 -2.07 7.22
C THR A 19 9.03 -2.88 6.46
N GLY A 20 10.32 -2.53 6.62
CA GLY A 20 11.42 -3.24 5.97
C GLY A 20 11.81 -2.67 4.60
N ARG A 21 12.89 -3.20 4.01
CA ARG A 21 13.44 -2.76 2.71
C ARG A 21 13.89 -3.91 1.81
N LEU A 22 13.73 -5.14 2.28
CA LEU A 22 14.12 -6.36 1.58
C LEU A 22 12.88 -7.23 1.44
N LEU A 23 12.75 -7.88 0.30
CA LEU A 23 11.76 -8.90 0.03
C LEU A 23 12.48 -10.25 0.07
N GLU A 24 12.00 -11.15 0.93
CA GLU A 24 12.38 -12.55 0.91
C GLU A 24 11.68 -13.19 -0.31
N PRO A 25 12.42 -13.73 -1.29
CA PRO A 25 11.78 -14.41 -2.41
C PRO A 25 11.14 -15.73 -1.97
N GLU A 26 10.23 -16.27 -2.77
CA GLU A 26 9.56 -17.55 -2.47
C GLU A 26 10.49 -18.77 -2.64
N ASP A 27 11.59 -18.62 -3.37
CA ASP A 27 12.65 -19.60 -3.51
C ASP A 27 13.77 -19.39 -2.48
N ASP A 28 14.73 -20.31 -2.41
CA ASP A 28 15.91 -20.20 -1.52
C ASP A 28 16.94 -19.14 -2.00
N GLY A 29 16.48 -18.10 -2.71
CA GLY A 29 17.30 -17.00 -3.18
C GLY A 29 17.66 -16.00 -2.08
N PRO A 30 18.71 -15.17 -2.28
CA PRO A 30 19.04 -14.11 -1.33
C PRO A 30 17.95 -13.01 -1.32
N PRO A 31 17.72 -12.31 -0.19
CA PRO A 31 16.76 -11.21 -0.12
C PRO A 31 17.04 -10.08 -1.12
N VAL A 32 15.98 -9.56 -1.73
CA VAL A 32 16.07 -8.55 -2.80
C VAL A 32 15.64 -7.18 -2.30
N ARG A 33 16.32 -6.11 -2.73
CA ARG A 33 15.98 -4.73 -2.35
C ARG A 33 14.65 -4.30 -2.97
N ILE A 34 13.72 -3.83 -2.13
CA ILE A 34 12.47 -3.19 -2.58
C ILE A 34 12.80 -1.80 -3.14
N THR A 35 12.40 -1.54 -4.38
CA THR A 35 12.58 -0.24 -5.06
C THR A 35 11.30 0.59 -5.11
N LYS A 36 10.14 -0.06 -5.03
CA LYS A 36 8.81 0.57 -5.06
C LYS A 36 7.81 -0.32 -4.32
N LEU A 37 6.87 0.31 -3.61
CA LEU A 37 5.72 -0.36 -3.01
C LEU A 37 4.48 0.49 -3.30
N GLU A 38 3.38 -0.13 -3.71
CA GLU A 38 2.13 0.56 -4.05
C GLU A 38 0.96 -0.11 -3.35
N PHE A 39 0.02 0.70 -2.86
CA PHE A 39 -1.31 0.23 -2.48
C PHE A 39 -2.22 0.35 -3.71
N VAL A 40 -2.80 -0.77 -4.15
CA VAL A 40 -3.65 -0.84 -5.34
C VAL A 40 -5.08 -1.12 -4.91
N ILE A 41 -6.01 -0.29 -5.38
CA ILE A 41 -7.45 -0.42 -5.12
C ILE A 41 -8.14 -0.70 -6.45
N SER A 42 -8.81 -1.84 -6.54
CA SER A 42 -9.68 -2.17 -7.67
C SER A 42 -11.12 -1.86 -7.31
N THR A 43 -11.84 -1.21 -8.20
CA THR A 43 -13.24 -0.81 -8.02
C THR A 43 -14.18 -1.68 -8.87
N GLU A 44 -15.46 -1.74 -8.50
CA GLU A 44 -16.45 -2.61 -9.15
C GLU A 44 -16.69 -2.27 -10.64
N ASP A 45 -16.48 -1.02 -11.01
CA ASP A 45 -16.53 -0.53 -12.40
C ASP A 45 -15.29 -0.92 -13.22
N GLY A 46 -14.37 -1.69 -12.65
CA GLY A 46 -13.11 -2.12 -13.26
C GLY A 46 -12.01 -1.06 -13.22
N GLY A 47 -12.22 0.04 -12.48
CA GLY A 47 -11.19 1.05 -12.24
C GLY A 47 -10.07 0.55 -11.32
N GLU A 48 -8.92 1.22 -11.43
CA GLU A 48 -7.79 1.01 -10.51
C GLU A 48 -7.23 2.34 -10.04
N LEU A 49 -7.08 2.50 -8.73
CA LEU A 49 -6.31 3.56 -8.09
C LEU A 49 -5.01 2.98 -7.52
N ARG A 50 -3.88 3.62 -7.85
CA ARG A 50 -2.55 3.25 -7.33
C ARG A 50 -2.00 4.37 -6.47
N ILE A 51 -1.65 4.04 -5.22
CA ILE A 51 -1.08 4.97 -4.25
C ILE A 51 0.37 4.53 -3.98
N PRO A 52 1.39 5.26 -4.50
CA PRO A 52 2.78 4.91 -4.26
C PRO A 52 3.18 5.23 -2.83
N LEU A 53 3.73 4.25 -2.12
CA LEU A 53 4.16 4.45 -0.74
C LEU A 53 5.57 5.06 -0.69
N VAL A 54 5.76 5.98 0.25
CA VAL A 54 7.04 6.64 0.50
C VAL A 54 7.72 5.96 1.68
N HIS A 55 8.97 5.54 1.48
CA HIS A 55 9.77 4.98 2.56
C HIS A 55 10.40 6.10 3.41
N ARG A 56 9.91 6.28 4.63
CA ARG A 56 10.41 7.25 5.63
C ARG A 56 10.45 6.63 7.02
N HIS A 57 11.45 7.00 7.82
CA HIS A 57 11.64 6.50 9.18
C HIS A 57 11.68 4.95 9.30
N GLY A 58 12.17 4.24 8.27
CA GLY A 58 12.30 2.78 8.27
C GLY A 58 11.03 2.00 7.89
N ALA A 59 9.99 2.70 7.45
CA ALA A 59 8.72 2.10 7.08
C ALA A 59 8.12 2.77 5.83
N TRP A 60 7.07 2.18 5.28
CA TRP A 60 6.37 2.64 4.07
C TRP A 60 5.04 3.26 4.45
N TRP A 61 4.82 4.47 3.96
CA TRP A 61 3.68 5.31 4.32
C TRP A 61 2.94 5.72 3.07
N ALA A 62 1.64 5.99 3.22
CA ALA A 62 0.96 6.82 2.24
C ALA A 62 1.74 8.15 2.07
N PRO A 63 1.82 8.70 0.84
CA PRO A 63 2.59 9.90 0.55
C PRO A 63 2.13 11.11 1.38
#